data_AF-A0A8C4T1K6-F1
#
_entry.id   AF-A0A8C4T1K6-F1
#
_cell.length_a   1.000
_cell.length_b   1.000
_cell.length_c   1.000
_cell.angle_alpha   90.00
_cell.angle_beta   90.00
_cell.angle_gamma   90.00
#
_symmetry.space_group_name_H-M   'P 1'
#
loop_
_entity.id
_entity.type
_entity.pdbx_description
1 polymer ?
#
loop_
_entity_poly.entity_id
_entity_poly.type
_entity_poly.pdbx_seq_one_letter_code
_entity_poly.pdbx_strand_id
1 'polypeptide(L)'
;MPSFRACFKSIFRIHTETGNIWTHLLGCLFFLCLGVFYMFRPNISFVAPVQEKVVIGMFFLGAILCLSFSWLFHTVYCHSEGVSRVFSKLDYSGIAFLIMGSFVPWLYYSFYCSPQPCFIYLMVICVLGISCITVSQWDRFATPQYRGVRAGEFIIIIIVVVFFVFFWRQHVGVWFSIIIVR
;
A
#
# COMPACT_ATOMS: atom_id res chain seq x y z
N MET A 1 28.90 3.15 -6.51
CA MET A 1 29.16 2.56 -7.84
C MET A 1 28.30 3.30 -8.85
N PRO A 2 28.79 4.34 -9.54
CA PRO A 2 27.95 5.21 -10.37
C PRO A 2 27.62 4.55 -11.73
N SER A 3 27.13 3.32 -11.71
CA SER A 3 26.71 2.57 -12.90
C SER A 3 25.51 1.70 -12.57
N PHE A 4 24.35 2.03 -13.15
CA PHE A 4 23.15 1.20 -13.03
C PHE A 4 23.40 -0.24 -13.45
N ARG A 5 24.18 -0.47 -14.52
CA ARG A 5 24.54 -1.83 -14.96
C ARG A 5 25.25 -2.63 -13.87
N ALA A 6 26.14 -1.99 -13.10
CA ALA A 6 26.81 -2.63 -11.99
C ALA A 6 25.85 -2.92 -10.82
N CYS A 7 24.94 -1.98 -10.50
CA CYS A 7 23.89 -2.16 -9.50
C CYS A 7 22.97 -3.34 -9.83
N PHE A 8 22.42 -3.43 -11.04
CA PHE A 8 21.57 -4.56 -11.43
C PHE A 8 22.33 -5.89 -11.48
N LYS A 9 23.63 -5.88 -11.82
CA LYS A 9 24.46 -7.09 -11.77
C LYS A 9 24.71 -7.54 -10.32
N SER A 10 24.64 -6.64 -9.33
CA SER A 10 24.85 -6.98 -7.92
C SER A 10 23.70 -7.81 -7.32
N ILE A 11 22.51 -7.82 -7.95
CA ILE A 11 21.39 -8.69 -7.56
C ILE A 11 21.82 -10.17 -7.45
N PHE A 12 22.72 -10.60 -8.33
CA PHE A 12 23.27 -11.96 -8.35
C PHE A 12 24.57 -12.12 -7.55
N ARG A 13 24.91 -11.15 -6.70
CA ARG A 13 26.06 -11.19 -5.78
C ARG A 13 25.56 -11.18 -4.33
N ILE A 14 26.42 -11.67 -3.43
CA ILE A 14 26.14 -11.69 -1.99
C ILE A 14 26.72 -10.43 -1.35
N HIS A 15 25.84 -9.64 -0.72
CA HIS A 15 26.16 -8.44 0.03
C HIS A 15 25.00 -8.13 1.01
N THR A 16 25.11 -7.04 1.78
CA THR A 16 24.13 -6.67 2.81
C THR A 16 22.71 -6.46 2.26
N GLU A 17 22.58 -5.94 1.04
CA GLU A 17 21.27 -5.71 0.41
C GLU A 17 20.67 -6.94 -0.31
N THR A 18 21.38 -8.07 -0.41
CA THR A 18 20.91 -9.22 -1.20
C THR A 18 19.56 -9.73 -0.68
N GLY A 19 19.41 -9.84 0.65
CA GLY A 19 18.14 -10.25 1.27
C GLY A 19 17.00 -9.28 0.94
N ASN A 20 17.23 -7.98 1.12
CA ASN A 20 16.22 -6.94 0.87
C ASN A 20 15.75 -6.91 -0.58
N ILE A 21 16.66 -7.09 -1.54
CA ILE A 21 16.32 -7.16 -2.96
C ILE A 21 15.45 -8.40 -3.25
N TRP A 22 15.92 -9.58 -2.84
CA TRP A 22 15.26 -10.84 -3.21
C TRP A 22 13.90 -11.02 -2.55
N THR A 23 13.72 -10.60 -1.29
CA THR A 23 12.41 -10.73 -0.61
C THR A 23 11.34 -9.88 -1.31
N HIS A 24 11.67 -8.62 -1.65
CA HIS A 24 10.72 -7.72 -2.31
C HIS A 24 10.53 -8.07 -3.80
N LEU A 25 11.58 -8.53 -4.49
CA LEU A 25 11.48 -8.98 -5.89
C LEU A 25 10.59 -10.22 -6.02
N LEU A 26 10.82 -11.25 -5.20
CA LEU A 26 9.99 -12.46 -5.20
C LEU A 26 8.56 -12.16 -4.76
N GLY A 27 8.38 -11.29 -3.77
CA GLY A 27 7.06 -10.80 -3.37
C GLY A 27 6.35 -10.09 -4.52
N CYS A 28 7.04 -9.22 -5.26
CA CYS A 28 6.48 -8.50 -6.41
C CYS A 28 5.98 -9.47 -7.49
N LEU A 29 6.79 -10.48 -7.83
CA LEU A 29 6.41 -11.51 -8.80
C LEU A 29 5.22 -12.34 -8.30
N PHE A 30 5.20 -12.69 -7.02
CA PHE A 30 4.09 -13.41 -6.40
C PHE A 30 2.77 -12.63 -6.51
N PHE A 31 2.75 -11.35 -6.09
CA PHE A 31 1.54 -10.53 -6.15
C PHE A 31 1.12 -10.19 -7.58
N LEU A 32 2.06 -10.07 -8.52
CA LEU A 32 1.76 -9.92 -9.94
C LEU A 32 1.06 -11.15 -10.50
N CYS A 33 1.63 -12.35 -10.30
CA CYS A 33 1.03 -13.61 -10.74
C CYS A 33 -0.35 -13.83 -10.10
N LEU A 34 -0.47 -13.58 -8.80
CA LEU A 34 -1.73 -13.71 -8.06
C LEU A 34 -2.78 -12.72 -8.55
N GLY A 35 -2.41 -11.46 -8.80
CA GLY A 35 -3.30 -10.43 -9.32
C GLY A 35 -3.80 -10.74 -10.72
N VAL A 36 -2.90 -11.18 -11.61
CA VAL A 36 -3.27 -11.65 -12.96
C VAL A 36 -4.24 -12.83 -12.88
N PHE A 37 -3.91 -13.85 -12.08
CA PHE A 37 -4.79 -15.00 -11.87
C PHE A 37 -6.17 -14.59 -11.35
N TYR A 38 -6.23 -13.65 -10.41
CA TYR A 38 -7.49 -13.12 -9.87
C TYR A 38 -8.33 -12.43 -10.96
N MET A 39 -7.72 -11.61 -11.81
CA MET A 39 -8.42 -10.91 -12.90
C MET A 39 -9.03 -11.88 -13.93
N PHE A 40 -8.39 -13.02 -14.16
CA PHE A 40 -8.86 -14.07 -15.06
C PHE A 40 -9.89 -15.03 -14.43
N ARG A 41 -10.25 -14.88 -13.16
CA ARG A 41 -11.32 -15.69 -12.55
C ARG A 41 -12.66 -15.48 -13.29
N PRO A 42 -13.43 -16.55 -13.54
CA PRO A 42 -14.72 -16.47 -14.21
C PRO A 42 -15.69 -15.50 -13.52
N ASN A 43 -16.38 -14.68 -14.30
CA ASN A 43 -17.30 -13.66 -13.78
C ASN A 43 -18.47 -14.27 -12.99
N ILE A 44 -18.83 -15.53 -13.26
CA ILE A 44 -19.89 -16.27 -12.54
C ILE A 44 -19.59 -16.44 -11.03
N SER A 45 -18.34 -16.25 -10.62
CA SER A 45 -17.94 -16.34 -9.21
C SER A 45 -18.15 -15.03 -8.43
N PHE A 46 -18.62 -13.97 -9.08
CA PHE A 46 -18.75 -12.63 -8.49
C PHE A 46 -20.18 -12.12 -8.63
N VAL A 47 -20.65 -11.35 -7.64
CA VAL A 47 -21.98 -10.71 -7.68
C VAL A 47 -21.92 -9.48 -8.59
N ALA A 48 -20.84 -8.71 -8.49
CA ALA A 48 -20.58 -7.53 -9.30
C ALA A 48 -19.16 -7.61 -9.90
N PRO A 49 -18.97 -8.37 -11.01
CA PRO A 49 -17.63 -8.77 -11.46
C PRO A 49 -16.70 -7.61 -11.78
N VAL A 50 -17.22 -6.51 -12.33
CA VAL A 50 -16.40 -5.34 -12.68
C VAL A 50 -15.94 -4.63 -11.41
N GLN A 51 -16.87 -4.31 -10.52
CA GLN A 51 -16.62 -3.58 -9.27
C GLN A 51 -15.70 -4.36 -8.35
N GLU A 52 -15.97 -5.65 -8.13
CA GLU A 52 -15.16 -6.53 -7.27
C GLU A 52 -13.72 -6.69 -7.80
N LYS A 53 -13.56 -6.82 -9.13
CA LYS A 53 -12.23 -6.86 -9.75
C LYS A 53 -11.49 -5.54 -9.67
N VAL A 54 -12.18 -4.40 -9.79
CA VAL A 54 -11.57 -3.07 -9.63
C VAL A 54 -11.08 -2.87 -8.20
N VAL A 55 -11.91 -3.14 -7.18
CA VAL A 55 -11.52 -2.88 -5.77
C VAL A 55 -10.36 -3.76 -5.33
N ILE A 56 -10.34 -5.04 -5.73
CA ILE A 56 -9.23 -5.94 -5.46
C ILE A 56 -8.01 -5.60 -6.33
N GLY A 57 -8.24 -5.14 -7.56
CA GLY A 57 -7.19 -4.64 -8.45
C GLY A 57 -6.42 -3.46 -7.85
N MET A 58 -7.10 -2.55 -7.13
CA MET A 58 -6.44 -1.45 -6.43
C MET A 58 -5.50 -1.92 -5.32
N PHE A 59 -5.85 -2.99 -4.60
CA PHE A 59 -4.96 -3.63 -3.63
C PHE A 59 -3.72 -4.21 -4.32
N PHE A 60 -3.91 -4.99 -5.39
CA PHE A 60 -2.78 -5.57 -6.13
C PHE A 60 -1.88 -4.50 -6.73
N LEU A 61 -2.44 -3.42 -7.27
CA LEU A 61 -1.67 -2.27 -7.78
C LEU A 61 -0.81 -1.66 -6.67
N GLY A 62 -1.39 -1.40 -5.50
CA GLY A 62 -0.65 -0.86 -4.35
C GLY A 62 0.48 -1.78 -3.89
N ALA A 63 0.22 -3.09 -3.79
CA ALA A 63 1.22 -4.09 -3.42
C ALA A 63 2.37 -4.19 -4.43
N ILE A 64 2.05 -4.25 -5.72
CA ILE A 64 3.06 -4.34 -6.79
C ILE A 64 3.92 -3.08 -6.83
N LEU A 65 3.31 -1.89 -6.73
CA LEU A 65 4.05 -0.62 -6.68
C LEU A 65 4.97 -0.54 -5.47
N CYS A 66 4.47 -0.89 -4.28
CA CYS A 66 5.26 -0.90 -3.05
C CYS A 66 6.49 -1.81 -3.16
N LEU A 67 6.28 -3.06 -3.57
CA LEU A 67 7.36 -4.03 -3.67
C LEU A 67 8.33 -3.64 -4.80
N SER A 68 7.81 -3.10 -5.91
CA SER A 68 8.62 -2.62 -7.04
C SER A 68 9.57 -1.50 -6.66
N PHE A 69 9.05 -0.46 -6.01
CA PHE A 69 9.87 0.67 -5.55
C PHE A 69 10.93 0.21 -4.55
N SER A 70 10.58 -0.74 -3.69
CA SER A 70 11.48 -1.25 -2.67
C SER A 70 12.66 -2.06 -3.24
N TRP A 71 12.40 -3.09 -4.06
CA TRP A 71 13.50 -3.88 -4.62
C TRP A 71 14.38 -3.05 -5.57
N LEU A 72 13.78 -2.09 -6.31
CA LEU A 72 14.53 -1.14 -7.12
C LEU A 72 15.43 -0.25 -6.26
N PHE A 73 14.90 0.31 -5.16
CA PHE A 73 15.68 1.11 -4.22
C PHE A 73 16.89 0.35 -3.69
N HIS A 74 16.69 -0.85 -3.14
CA HIS A 74 17.79 -1.66 -2.62
C HIS A 74 18.81 -2.05 -3.70
N THR A 75 18.38 -2.21 -4.95
CA THR A 75 19.29 -2.46 -6.09
C THR A 75 20.16 -1.25 -6.41
N VAL A 76 19.58 -0.04 -6.48
CA VAL A 76 20.30 1.18 -6.86
C VAL A 76 20.83 1.99 -5.67
N TYR A 77 20.67 1.49 -4.45
CA TYR A 77 21.06 2.15 -3.20
C TYR A 77 22.52 2.60 -3.20
N CYS A 78 23.42 1.80 -3.78
CA CYS A 78 24.86 2.07 -3.84
C CYS A 78 25.30 2.94 -5.03
N HIS A 79 24.38 3.45 -5.86
CA HIS A 79 24.71 4.14 -7.11
C HIS A 79 25.45 5.48 -6.85
N SER A 80 24.71 6.42 -6.26
CA SER A 80 25.12 7.79 -5.96
C SER A 80 24.13 8.37 -4.94
N GLU A 81 24.52 9.38 -4.16
CA GLU A 81 23.64 9.99 -3.16
C GLU A 81 22.31 10.50 -3.74
N GLY A 82 22.34 11.14 -4.92
CA GLY A 82 21.12 11.64 -5.58
C GLY A 82 20.14 10.52 -5.95
N VAL A 83 20.62 9.45 -6.62
CA VAL A 83 19.80 8.28 -6.97
C VAL A 83 19.26 7.59 -5.72
N SER A 84 20.10 7.38 -4.71
CA SER A 84 19.68 6.77 -3.45
C SER A 84 18.57 7.58 -2.75
N ARG A 85 18.69 8.92 -2.76
CA ARG A 85 17.67 9.82 -2.19
C ARG A 85 16.36 9.82 -2.97
N VAL A 86 16.39 9.71 -4.30
CA VAL A 86 15.16 9.64 -5.11
C VAL A 86 14.45 8.30 -4.87
N PHE A 87 15.18 7.19 -4.93
CA PHE A 87 14.57 5.87 -4.75
C PHE A 87 14.13 5.59 -3.32
N SER A 88 14.76 6.19 -2.30
CA SER A 88 14.27 6.07 -0.92
C SER A 88 12.92 6.78 -0.71
N LYS A 89 12.71 7.93 -1.37
CA LYS A 89 11.40 8.62 -1.37
C LYS A 89 10.32 7.78 -2.07
N LEU A 90 10.67 7.10 -3.15
CA LEU A 90 9.76 6.18 -3.85
C LEU A 90 9.42 4.96 -2.98
N ASP A 91 10.39 4.37 -2.29
CA ASP A 91 10.17 3.26 -1.36
C ASP A 91 9.17 3.63 -0.24
N TYR A 92 9.34 4.81 0.38
CA TYR A 92 8.38 5.31 1.37
C TYR A 92 6.99 5.62 0.79
N SER A 93 6.94 6.14 -0.44
CA SER A 93 5.66 6.36 -1.14
C SER A 93 4.97 5.04 -1.46
N GLY A 94 5.73 3.98 -1.73
CA GLY A 94 5.25 2.62 -1.95
C GLY A 94 4.42 2.10 -0.77
N ILE A 95 4.89 2.31 0.47
CA ILE A 95 4.17 1.91 1.68
C ILE A 95 2.80 2.61 1.75
N ALA A 96 2.74 3.91 1.44
CA ALA A 96 1.48 4.65 1.40
C ALA A 96 0.51 4.08 0.34
N PHE A 97 1.00 3.74 -0.85
CA PHE A 97 0.18 3.11 -1.89
C PHE A 97 -0.37 1.76 -1.46
N LEU A 98 0.44 0.91 -0.81
CA LEU A 98 -0.01 -0.38 -0.30
C LEU A 98 -1.08 -0.21 0.79
N ILE A 99 -0.88 0.73 1.71
CA ILE A 99 -1.87 1.03 2.76
C ILE A 99 -3.18 1.47 2.10
N MET A 100 -3.17 2.52 1.27
CA MET A 100 -4.37 3.00 0.59
C MET A 100 -5.08 1.89 -0.20
N GLY A 101 -4.33 1.12 -1.00
CA GLY A 101 -4.86 0.02 -1.80
C GLY A 101 -5.48 -1.10 -0.96
N SER A 102 -4.94 -1.39 0.22
CA SER A 102 -5.48 -2.41 1.14
C SER A 102 -6.82 -2.02 1.76
N PHE A 103 -7.03 -0.73 2.02
CA PHE A 103 -8.29 -0.24 2.57
C PHE A 103 -9.45 -0.27 1.55
N VAL A 104 -9.16 -0.18 0.24
CA VAL A 104 -10.21 -0.15 -0.80
C VAL A 104 -11.14 -1.37 -0.76
N PRO A 105 -10.66 -2.62 -0.91
CA PRO A 105 -11.54 -3.80 -0.86
C PRO A 105 -12.12 -4.02 0.54
N TRP A 106 -11.36 -3.74 1.60
CA TRP A 106 -11.84 -3.92 2.98
C TRP A 106 -13.03 -3.01 3.29
N LEU A 107 -12.97 -1.72 2.92
CA LEU A 107 -14.07 -0.78 3.09
C LEU A 107 -15.25 -1.13 2.17
N TYR A 108 -14.99 -1.54 0.93
CA TYR A 108 -16.03 -1.98 0.00
C TYR A 108 -16.88 -3.12 0.58
N TYR A 109 -16.25 -4.17 1.10
CA TYR A 109 -16.97 -5.29 1.69
C TYR A 109 -17.55 -4.97 3.09
N SER A 110 -16.88 -4.14 3.89
CA SER A 110 -17.37 -3.75 5.23
C SER A 110 -18.62 -2.87 5.18
N PHE A 111 -18.73 -2.04 4.15
CA PHE A 111 -19.82 -1.07 3.95
C PHE A 111 -20.64 -1.38 2.69
N TYR A 112 -20.71 -2.66 2.31
CA TYR A 112 -21.40 -3.10 1.10
C TYR A 112 -22.86 -2.58 1.02
N CYS A 113 -23.56 -2.57 2.16
CA CYS A 113 -24.95 -2.09 2.27
C CYS A 113 -25.07 -0.59 2.61
N SER A 114 -23.96 0.13 2.76
CA SER A 114 -23.97 1.53 3.23
C SER A 114 -22.93 2.35 2.45
N PRO A 115 -23.28 2.88 1.26
CA PRO A 115 -22.32 3.52 0.37
C PRO A 115 -21.78 4.85 0.90
N GLN A 116 -22.57 5.59 1.68
CA GLN A 116 -22.17 6.89 2.23
C GLN A 116 -20.95 6.79 3.17
N PRO A 117 -20.95 5.96 4.23
CA PRO A 117 -19.74 5.79 5.07
C PRO A 117 -18.57 5.19 4.29
N CYS A 118 -18.82 4.28 3.34
CA CYS A 118 -17.77 3.74 2.46
C CYS A 118 -17.00 4.86 1.75
N PHE A 119 -17.72 5.78 1.09
CA PHE A 119 -17.12 6.90 0.37
C PHE A 119 -16.37 7.85 1.30
N ILE A 120 -16.94 8.17 2.47
CA ILE A 120 -16.28 9.05 3.45
C ILE A 120 -14.94 8.45 3.89
N TYR A 121 -14.92 7.17 4.29
CA TYR A 121 -13.69 6.52 4.74
C TYR A 121 -12.66 6.35 3.61
N LEU A 122 -13.10 6.13 2.37
CA LEU A 122 -12.24 6.13 1.20
C LEU A 122 -11.59 7.50 0.95
N MET A 123 -12.34 8.59 1.09
CA MET A 123 -11.79 9.94 0.96
C MET A 123 -10.77 10.25 2.06
N VAL A 124 -11.06 9.85 3.31
CA VAL A 124 -10.14 10.04 4.44
C VAL A 124 -8.82 9.29 4.20
N ILE A 125 -8.85 8.02 3.80
CA ILE A 125 -7.62 7.26 3.56
C ILE A 125 -6.80 7.83 2.38
N CYS A 126 -7.47 8.32 1.33
CA CYS A 126 -6.78 8.99 0.23
C CYS A 126 -6.09 10.29 0.67
N VAL A 127 -6.77 11.13 1.45
CA VAL A 127 -6.18 12.39 1.97
C VAL A 127 -4.99 12.10 2.88
N LEU A 128 -5.14 11.16 3.82
CA LEU A 128 -4.06 10.76 4.72
C LEU A 128 -2.89 10.14 3.94
N GLY A 129 -3.16 9.26 2.97
CA GLY A 129 -2.12 8.66 2.14
C GLY A 129 -1.35 9.68 1.30
N ILE A 130 -2.04 10.66 0.69
CA ILE A 130 -1.40 11.75 -0.06
C ILE A 130 -0.55 12.63 0.86
N SER A 131 -1.02 12.92 2.08
CA SER A 131 -0.20 13.64 3.06
C SER A 131 1.07 12.89 3.41
N CYS A 132 1.00 11.56 3.63
CA CYS A 132 2.19 10.74 3.87
C CYS A 132 3.16 10.71 2.68
N ILE A 133 2.64 10.62 1.45
CA ILE A 133 3.48 10.69 0.24
C ILE A 133 4.21 12.04 0.19
N THR A 134 3.49 13.13 0.45
CA THR A 134 4.03 14.50 0.44
C THR A 134 5.13 14.68 1.50
N VAL A 135 4.87 14.24 2.74
CA VAL A 135 5.86 14.26 3.82
C VAL A 135 7.07 13.38 3.48
N SER A 136 6.83 12.22 2.87
CA SER A 136 7.89 11.32 2.40
C SER A 136 8.80 11.94 1.34
N GLN A 137 8.35 12.96 0.61
CA GLN A 137 9.20 13.68 -0.35
C GLN A 137 10.16 14.67 0.30
N TRP A 138 10.03 14.96 1.60
CA TRP A 138 10.90 15.91 2.29
C TRP A 138 12.27 15.30 2.59
N ASP A 139 13.34 15.93 2.10
CA ASP A 139 14.73 15.48 2.29
C ASP A 139 15.16 15.24 3.75
N ARG A 140 14.65 16.05 4.70
CA ARG A 140 14.90 15.87 6.14
C ARG A 140 14.33 14.54 6.65
N PHE A 141 13.21 14.12 6.08
CA PHE A 141 12.47 12.92 6.48
C PHE A 141 13.22 11.62 6.13
N ALA A 142 14.12 11.66 5.13
CA ALA A 142 14.96 10.52 4.75
C ALA A 142 16.11 10.26 5.74
N THR A 143 16.38 11.19 6.67
CA THR A 143 17.50 11.06 7.61
C THR A 143 17.23 10.00 8.71
N PRO A 144 18.26 9.34 9.28
CA PRO A 144 18.09 8.28 10.27
C PRO A 144 17.33 8.72 11.54
N GLN A 145 17.45 9.99 11.92
CA GLN A 145 16.84 10.58 13.12
C GLN A 145 15.31 10.51 13.09
N TYR A 146 14.70 10.54 11.90
CA TYR A 146 13.25 10.52 11.73
C TYR A 146 12.67 9.11 11.58
N ARG A 147 13.47 8.04 11.74
CA ARG A 147 13.00 6.65 11.59
C ARG A 147 11.75 6.35 12.44
N GLY A 148 11.72 6.84 13.68
CA GLY A 148 10.56 6.67 14.57
C GLY A 148 9.33 7.45 14.10
N VAL A 149 9.52 8.67 13.57
CA VAL A 149 8.44 9.51 13.03
C VAL A 149 7.79 8.83 11.82
N ARG A 150 8.60 8.26 10.91
CA ARG A 150 8.10 7.51 9.74
C ARG A 150 7.21 6.34 10.13
N ALA A 151 7.66 5.52 11.09
CA ALA A 151 6.88 4.39 11.57
C ALA A 151 5.59 4.86 12.25
N GLY A 152 5.66 5.92 13.05
CA GLY A 152 4.51 6.50 13.73
C GLY A 152 3.40 6.96 12.77
N GLU A 153 3.75 7.65 11.68
CA GLU A 153 2.76 8.15 10.71
C GLU A 153 1.94 7.02 10.06
N PHE A 154 2.61 5.98 9.57
CA PHE A 154 1.92 4.84 8.96
C PHE A 154 1.05 4.07 9.97
N ILE A 155 1.54 3.89 11.21
CA ILE A 155 0.78 3.23 12.27
C ILE A 155 -0.46 4.05 12.66
N ILE A 156 -0.32 5.37 12.78
CA ILE A 156 -1.43 6.26 13.13
C ILE A 156 -2.54 6.19 12.09
N ILE A 157 -2.20 6.20 10.80
CA ILE A 157 -3.21 6.07 9.72
C ILE A 157 -4.00 4.77 9.88
N ILE A 158 -3.31 3.65 10.11
CA ILE A 158 -3.96 2.35 10.28
C ILE A 158 -4.89 2.37 11.49
N ILE A 159 -4.40 2.83 12.65
CA ILE A 159 -5.18 2.86 13.89
C ILE A 159 -6.40 3.76 13.76
N VAL A 160 -6.22 4.96 13.18
CA VAL A 160 -7.30 5.93 12.97
C VAL A 160 -8.43 5.31 12.17
N VAL A 161 -8.13 4.74 11.00
CA VAL A 161 -9.17 4.20 10.12
C VAL A 161 -9.81 2.95 10.74
N VAL A 162 -9.02 2.05 11.34
CA VAL A 162 -9.55 0.86 12.01
C VAL A 162 -10.48 1.25 13.15
N PHE A 163 -10.05 2.14 14.04
CA PHE A 163 -10.85 2.60 15.17
C PHE A 163 -12.18 3.18 14.71
N PHE A 164 -12.18 4.07 13.71
CA PHE A 164 -13.40 4.70 13.22
C PHE A 164 -14.36 3.71 12.54
N VAL A 165 -13.85 2.72 11.81
CA VAL A 165 -14.70 1.67 11.21
C VAL A 165 -15.35 0.80 12.29
N PHE A 166 -14.59 0.37 13.30
CA PHE A 166 -15.15 -0.41 14.42
C PHE A 166 -16.16 0.41 15.23
N PHE A 167 -15.86 1.68 15.50
CA PHE A 167 -16.76 2.60 16.20
C PHE A 167 -18.08 2.75 15.44
N TRP A 168 -18.04 3.01 14.12
CA TRP A 168 -19.25 3.10 13.31
C TRP A 168 -20.06 1.80 13.36
N ARG A 169 -19.39 0.66 13.22
CA ARG A 169 -20.06 -0.65 13.19
C ARG A 169 -20.77 -0.95 14.51
N GLN A 170 -20.16 -0.62 15.65
CA GLN A 170 -20.75 -0.86 16.97
C GLN A 170 -21.88 0.12 17.32
N HIS A 171 -21.72 1.41 17.02
CA HIS A 171 -22.64 2.43 17.50
C HIS A 171 -23.72 2.85 16.51
N VAL A 172 -23.42 2.87 15.21
CA VAL A 172 -24.35 3.40 14.19
C VAL A 172 -24.95 2.26 13.36
N GLY A 173 -24.12 1.29 12.96
CA GLY A 173 -24.57 0.14 12.16
C GLY A 173 -25.56 -0.77 12.89
N VAL A 174 -25.31 -1.07 14.17
CA VAL A 174 -26.23 -1.86 15.00
C VAL A 174 -27.55 -1.11 15.25
N TRP A 175 -27.48 0.19 15.51
CA TRP A 175 -28.67 1.02 15.73
C TRP A 175 -29.56 1.14 14.49
N PHE A 176 -28.99 1.33 13.30
CA PHE A 176 -29.75 1.36 12.05
C PHE A 176 -30.45 0.02 11.76
N SER A 177 -29.78 -1.11 12.01
CA SER A 177 -30.40 -2.44 11.85
C SER A 177 -31.53 -2.70 12.85
N ILE A 178 -31.41 -2.19 14.09
CA ILE A 178 -32.47 -2.33 15.11
C ILE A 178 -33.71 -1.48 14.78
N ILE A 179 -33.51 -0.30 14.19
CA ILE A 179 -34.62 0.61 13.81
C ILE A 179 -35.40 0.10 12.59
N ILE A 180 -34.74 -0.55 11.63
CA ILE A 180 -35.40 -1.05 10.40
C ILE A 180 -36.18 -2.37 10.65
N VAL A 181 -35.88 -3.10 11.72
CA VAL A 181 -36.56 -4.37 12.09
C VAL A 181 -37.71 -4.16 13.09
N ARG A 182 -38.07 -2.90 13.37
CA ARG A 182 -39.31 -2.51 14.08
C ARG A 182 -40.24 -1.77 13.14
#